data_AF-A0A2H0DI66-F1
#
_entry.id   AF-A0A2H0DI66-F1
#
_cell.length_a   1.000
_cell.length_b   1.000
_cell.length_c   1.000
_cell.angle_alpha   90.00
_cell.angle_beta   90.00
_cell.angle_gamma   90.00
#
_symmetry.space_group_name_H-M   'P 1'
#
loop_
_entity.id
_entity.type
_entity.pdbx_description
1 polymer ?
#
loop_
_entity_poly.entity_id
_entity_poly.type
_entity_poly.pdbx_seq_one_letter_code
_entity_poly.pdbx_strand_id
1 'polypeptide(L)'
;HYSMAVIYANQGWKDQAAVEYGKSIEANPSFKPAYVNLGILEGNRGNYAQSLKALEGALPLETDPRRRRALSSNIEALKARLAAH
;
A
#
# COMPACT_ATOMS: atom_id res chain seq x y z
N HIS A 1 15.68 2.42 0.66
CA HIS A 1 14.35 2.54 1.31
C HIS A 1 13.48 1.31 1.07
N TYR A 2 13.05 0.98 -0.15
CA TYR A 2 12.19 -0.19 -0.39
C TYR A 2 12.73 -1.53 0.18
N SER A 3 13.98 -1.90 -0.13
CA SER A 3 14.53 -3.18 0.37
C SER A 3 14.59 -3.23 1.90
N MET A 4 14.89 -2.11 2.55
CA MET A 4 14.84 -2.00 4.02
C MET A 4 13.41 -2.14 4.55
N ALA A 5 12.44 -1.51 3.89
CA ALA A 5 11.03 -1.63 4.23
C ALA A 5 10.55 -3.10 4.18
N VAL A 6 10.96 -3.84 3.14
CA VAL A 6 10.66 -5.28 3.03
C VAL A 6 11.30 -6.07 4.15
N ILE A 7 12.57 -5.80 4.49
CA ILE A 7 13.26 -6.46 5.61
C ILE A 7 12.55 -6.19 6.93
N TYR A 8 12.18 -4.94 7.21
CA TYR A 8 11.44 -4.58 8.42
C TYR A 8 10.05 -5.21 8.46
N ALA A 9 9.34 -5.24 7.33
CA ALA A 9 8.03 -5.88 7.25
C ALA A 9 8.10 -7.37 7.58
N ASN A 10 9.12 -8.06 7.05
CA ASN A 10 9.34 -9.49 7.31
C ASN A 10 9.75 -9.79 8.76
N GLN A 11 10.42 -8.84 9.43
CA GLN A 11 10.75 -8.94 10.86
C GLN A 11 9.58 -8.55 11.78
N GLY A 12 8.43 -8.15 11.22
CA GLY A 12 7.28 -7.69 11.98
C GLY A 12 7.41 -6.26 12.53
N TRP A 13 8.47 -5.54 12.15
CA TRP A 13 8.70 -4.14 12.51
C TRP A 13 7.90 -3.22 11.60
N LYS A 14 6.56 -3.30 11.75
CA LYS A 14 5.61 -2.69 10.82
C LYS A 14 5.71 -1.17 10.77
N ASP A 15 6.01 -0.50 11.88
CA ASP A 15 6.16 0.97 11.89
C ASP A 15 7.38 1.42 11.09
N GLN A 16 8.54 0.80 11.32
CA GLN A 16 9.75 1.09 10.54
C GLN A 16 9.57 0.74 9.06
N ALA A 17 8.86 -0.35 8.76
CA ALA A 17 8.53 -0.71 7.39
C ALA A 17 7.69 0.37 6.69
N ALA A 18 6.65 0.88 7.36
CA ALA A 18 5.80 1.92 6.81
C ALA A 18 6.57 3.21 6.51
N VAL A 19 7.46 3.63 7.43
CA VAL A 19 8.35 4.79 7.24
C VAL A 19 9.25 4.59 6.01
N GLU A 20 9.88 3.43 5.88
CA GLU A 20 10.78 3.15 4.77
C GLU A 20 10.05 2.99 3.43
N TYR A 21 8.81 2.49 3.41
CA TYR A 21 7.97 2.55 2.21
C TYR A 21 7.63 4.00 1.83
N GLY A 22 7.28 4.84 2.81
CA GLY A 22 7.03 6.27 2.61
C GLY A 22 8.21 7.00 1.97
N LYS A 23 9.43 6.82 2.51
CA LYS A 23 10.65 7.38 1.90
C LYS A 23 10.89 6.87 0.49
N SER A 24 10.56 5.60 0.20
CA SER A 24 10.68 5.06 -1.15
C SER A 24 9.71 5.71 -2.13
N ILE A 25 8.50 6.06 -1.66
CA ILE A 25 7.49 6.77 -2.43
C ILE A 25 7.92 8.22 -2.69
N GLU A 26 8.44 8.90 -1.67
CA GLU A 26 8.96 10.28 -1.80
C GLU A 26 10.12 10.34 -2.81
N ALA A 27 11.04 9.37 -2.75
CA ALA A 27 12.18 9.31 -3.65
C ALA A 27 11.78 8.94 -5.09
N ASN A 28 10.75 8.11 -5.27
CA ASN A 28 10.22 7.74 -6.58
C ASN A 28 8.70 7.55 -6.53
N PRO A 29 7.92 8.61 -6.84
CA PRO A 29 6.46 8.56 -6.85
C PRO A 29 5.86 7.62 -7.90
N SER A 30 6.66 7.15 -8.87
CA SER A 30 6.22 6.16 -9.87
C SER A 30 6.55 4.72 -9.46
N PHE A 31 7.16 4.51 -8.28
CA PHE A 31 7.54 3.18 -7.82
C PHE A 31 6.37 2.43 -7.16
N LYS A 32 5.50 1.89 -8.01
CA LYS A 32 4.30 1.12 -7.63
C LYS A 32 4.51 0.09 -6.50
N PRO A 33 5.58 -0.73 -6.46
CA PRO A 33 5.74 -1.74 -5.40
C PRO A 33 5.74 -1.17 -3.99
N ALA A 34 6.28 0.05 -3.77
CA ALA A 34 6.26 0.68 -2.46
C ALA A 34 4.84 1.03 -1.99
N TYR A 35 4.01 1.57 -2.89
CA TYR A 35 2.60 1.85 -2.61
C TYR A 35 1.79 0.58 -2.31
N VAL A 36 1.96 -0.47 -3.11
CA VAL A 36 1.24 -1.74 -2.91
C VAL A 36 1.61 -2.38 -1.59
N ASN A 37 2.90 -2.49 -1.28
CA ASN A 37 3.35 -3.12 -0.05
C ASN A 37 2.98 -2.30 1.19
N LEU A 38 3.02 -0.97 1.12
CA LEU A 38 2.51 -0.10 2.19
C LEU A 38 1.01 -0.33 2.40
N GLY A 39 0.23 -0.40 1.31
CA GLY A 39 -1.19 -0.67 1.37
C GLY A 39 -1.51 -2.00 2.06
N ILE A 40 -0.81 -3.06 1.68
CA ILE A 40 -0.96 -4.40 2.30
C ILE A 40 -0.55 -4.36 3.78
N LEU A 41 0.58 -3.74 4.10
CA LEU A 41 1.09 -3.61 5.46
C LEU A 41 0.07 -2.93 6.38
N GLU A 42 -0.48 -1.79 5.95
CA GLU A 42 -1.46 -1.02 6.73
C GLU A 42 -2.81 -1.75 6.83
N GLY A 43 -3.25 -2.43 5.76
CA GLY A 43 -4.45 -3.28 5.79
C GLY A 43 -4.33 -4.41 6.83
N ASN A 44 -3.17 -5.05 6.90
CA ASN A 44 -2.86 -6.10 7.89
C ASN A 44 -2.74 -5.57 9.33
N ARG A 45 -2.65 -4.26 9.52
CA ARG A 45 -2.66 -3.59 10.83
C ARG A 45 -4.05 -3.13 11.26
N GLY A 46 -5.05 -3.22 10.37
CA GLY A 46 -6.37 -2.63 10.57
C GLY A 46 -6.44 -1.13 10.23
N ASN A 47 -5.35 -0.56 9.72
CA ASN A 47 -5.27 0.85 9.33
C ASN A 47 -5.86 1.05 7.92
N TYR A 48 -7.16 0.81 7.78
CA TYR A 48 -7.83 0.73 6.47
C TYR A 48 -7.77 2.05 5.69
N ALA A 49 -7.78 3.20 6.37
CA ALA A 49 -7.69 4.51 5.71
C ALA A 49 -6.30 4.72 5.05
N GLN A 50 -5.23 4.36 5.76
CA GLN A 50 -3.85 4.44 5.26
C GLN A 50 -3.62 3.41 4.15
N SER A 51 -4.18 2.20 4.32
CA SER A 51 -4.18 1.16 3.29
C SER A 51 -4.81 1.65 2.00
N LEU A 52 -6.02 2.23 2.10
CA LEU A 52 -6.77 2.79 0.97
C LEU A 52 -5.94 3.86 0.24
N LYS A 53 -5.42 4.85 0.98
CA LYS A 53 -4.61 5.93 0.40
C LYS A 53 -3.39 5.40 -0.37
N ALA A 54 -2.70 4.39 0.17
CA ALA A 54 -1.53 3.81 -0.48
C ALA A 54 -1.91 3.05 -1.77
N LEU A 55 -2.98 2.25 -1.73
CA LEU A 55 -3.45 1.51 -2.92
C LEU A 55 -4.01 2.44 -4.01
N GLU A 56 -4.69 3.53 -3.64
CA GLU A 56 -5.12 4.56 -4.58
C GLU A 56 -3.93 5.23 -5.30
N GLY A 57 -2.82 5.45 -4.58
CA GLY A 57 -1.56 5.91 -5.19
C GLY A 57 -0.93 4.89 -6.15
N ALA A 58 -1.11 3.59 -5.92
CA ALA A 58 -0.63 2.55 -6.84
C ALA A 58 -1.48 2.41 -8.11
N LEU A 59 -2.77 2.74 -8.05
CA LEU A 59 -3.73 2.49 -9.13
C LEU A 59 -3.37 3.12 -10.49
N PRO A 60 -2.98 4.42 -10.57
CA PRO A 60 -2.61 5.01 -11.85
C PRO A 60 -1.31 4.42 -12.43
N LEU A 61 -0.48 3.79 -11.60
CA LEU A 61 0.81 3.20 -11.99
C LEU A 61 0.67 1.75 -12.51
N GLU A 62 -0.49 1.11 -12.33
CA GLU A 62 -0.72 -0.25 -12.82
C GLU A 62 -1.21 -0.24 -14.26
N THR A 63 -0.39 -0.73 -15.19
CA THR A 63 -0.69 -0.77 -16.63
C THR A 63 -1.36 -2.07 -17.05
N ASP A 64 -1.20 -3.15 -16.28
CA ASP A 64 -1.87 -4.42 -16.55
C ASP A 64 -3.37 -4.32 -16.20
N PRO A 65 -4.29 -4.50 -17.16
CA PRO A 65 -5.72 -4.32 -16.92
C PRO A 65 -6.31 -5.30 -15.89
N ARG A 66 -5.79 -6.52 -15.79
CA ARG A 66 -6.26 -7.53 -14.85
C ARG A 66 -5.84 -7.16 -13.43
N ARG A 67 -4.57 -6.77 -13.25
CA ARG A 67 -4.06 -6.30 -11.97
C ARG A 67 -4.71 -4.99 -11.54
N ARG A 68 -4.93 -4.06 -12.48
CA ARG A 68 -5.65 -2.81 -12.22
C ARG A 68 -7.06 -3.08 -11.71
N ARG A 69 -7.81 -3.98 -12.35
CA ARG A 69 -9.16 -4.37 -11.89
C ARG A 69 -9.12 -5.00 -10.49
N ALA A 70 -8.16 -5.87 -10.20
CA ALA A 70 -8.00 -6.45 -8.87
C ALA A 70 -7.69 -5.37 -7.81
N LEU A 71 -6.80 -4.43 -8.13
CA LEU A 71 -6.46 -3.32 -7.25
C LEU A 71 -7.67 -2.40 -6.99
N SER A 72 -8.45 -2.06 -8.03
CA SER A 72 -9.70 -1.31 -7.87
C SER A 72 -10.70 -2.05 -6.98
N SER A 73 -10.83 -3.37 -7.12
CA SER A 73 -11.72 -4.15 -6.26
C SER A 73 -11.30 -4.10 -4.79
N ASN A 74 -10.00 -4.15 -4.50
CA ASN A 74 -9.49 -4.03 -3.14
C ASN A 74 -9.78 -2.64 -2.54
N ILE A 75 -9.60 -1.58 -3.34
CA ILE A 75 -9.91 -0.19 -2.97
C ILE A 75 -11.40 -0.06 -2.60
N GLU A 76 -12.31 -0.59 -3.43
CA GLU A 76 -13.75 -0.51 -3.14
C GLU A 76 -14.15 -1.32 -1.90
N ALA A 77 -13.54 -2.49 -1.67
CA ALA A 77 -13.77 -3.26 -0.44
C ALA A 77 -13.33 -2.49 0.82
N LEU A 78 -12.18 -1.79 0.76
CA LEU A 78 -11.71 -0.96 1.87
C LEU A 78 -12.63 0.24 2.12
N LYS A 79 -13.12 0.90 1.05
CA LYS A 79 -14.09 2.00 1.17
C LYS A 79 -15.38 1.54 1.83
N ALA A 80 -15.93 0.40 1.40
CA ALA A 80 -17.14 -0.16 2.01
C ALA A 80 -16.93 -0.48 3.49
N ARG A 81 -15.77 -1.02 3.85
CA ARG A 81 -15.43 -1.30 5.26
C ARG A 81 -15.30 -0.04 6.10
N LEU A 82 -14.72 1.03 5.55
CA LEU A 82 -14.63 2.32 6.24
C LEU A 82 -15.99 3.00 6.40
N ALA A 83 -16.91 2.82 5.45
CA ALA A 83 -18.26 3.39 5.50
C ALA A 83 -19.21 2.62 6.45
N ALA A 84 -18.85 1.40 6.85
CA ALA A 84 -19.64 0.56 7.74
C ALA A 84 -19.36 0.79 9.24
N HIS A 85 -18.48 1.74 9.56
CA HIS A 85 -18.10 2.17 10.92
C HIS A 85 -18.46 3.64 11.12
#